data_AF-A0A534WIA1-F1
#
_entry.id   AF-A0A534WIA1-F1
#
_cell.length_a   1.000
_cell.length_b   1.000
_cell.length_c   1.000
_cell.angle_alpha   90.00
_cell.angle_beta   90.00
_cell.angle_gamma   90.00
#
_symmetry.space_group_name_H-M   'P 1'
#
loop_
_entity.id
_entity.type
_entity.pdbx_description
1 polymer ?
#
loop_
_entity_poly.entity_id
_entity_poly.type
_entity_poly.pdbx_seq_one_letter_code
_entity_poly.pdbx_strand_id
1 'polypeptide(L)'
;MRASGLLAVALALGVLAGAPPASARCRLKVQLAGGSSFTRQARCVDGDPACDSDSKLDTTCDFQASLCFSTDGVTACDQGDLGGMSIASAPGLGGLSNVLEQFKATATPGTLCTAAATVAVPTNGKKKGQVVMKVLAAHGGQRFAFVCQLPKGKKKPPKGATFAKDIQKKIFDSTCATAFCHGTGAASGGLDLSDGAAYANLVGVLATNEAAKAANLQRVLPNDPADSFLLLKLEGTLAAGEGVPMPLVGGPLPASAIDTIRRWIAAGAPETAPF
;
A
#
# COMPACT_ATOMS: atom_id res chain seq x y z
N MET A 1 22.34 39.08 -86.03
CA MET A 1 21.38 39.36 -84.94
C MET A 1 21.29 38.11 -84.07
N ARG A 2 21.44 38.29 -82.75
CA ARG A 2 21.42 37.23 -81.73
C ARG A 2 20.01 36.63 -81.61
N ALA A 3 19.92 35.33 -81.33
CA ALA A 3 18.85 34.76 -80.50
C ALA A 3 19.34 33.46 -79.85
N SER A 4 19.61 33.55 -78.55
CA SER A 4 19.83 32.44 -77.61
C SER A 4 18.47 31.91 -77.12
N GLY A 5 18.41 30.64 -76.67
CA GLY A 5 17.26 30.14 -75.90
C GLY A 5 17.19 28.61 -75.88
N LEU A 6 18.05 27.96 -75.10
CA LEU A 6 17.72 27.23 -73.86
C LEU A 6 17.00 25.88 -74.06
N LEU A 7 17.78 24.83 -73.84
CA LEU A 7 17.40 23.43 -73.70
C LEU A 7 16.60 23.24 -72.39
N ALA A 8 15.36 22.78 -72.46
CA ALA A 8 14.57 22.41 -71.30
C ALA A 8 14.95 20.98 -70.85
N VAL A 9 15.67 20.86 -69.74
CA VAL A 9 15.95 19.59 -69.08
C VAL A 9 14.79 19.28 -68.12
N ALA A 10 14.05 18.21 -68.41
CA ALA A 10 13.02 17.69 -67.51
C ALA A 10 13.70 17.00 -66.31
N LEU A 11 13.71 17.67 -65.15
CA LEU A 11 14.09 17.06 -63.87
C LEU A 11 12.95 16.17 -63.38
N ALA A 12 13.15 14.86 -63.39
CA ALA A 12 12.26 13.91 -62.74
C ALA A 12 12.26 14.16 -61.22
N LEU A 13 11.07 14.41 -60.66
CA LEU A 13 10.80 14.43 -59.22
C LEU A 13 11.10 13.06 -58.62
N GLY A 14 12.30 12.91 -58.05
CA GLY A 14 12.56 11.91 -57.03
C GLY A 14 12.16 12.46 -55.67
N VAL A 15 10.90 12.27 -55.27
CA VAL A 15 10.52 12.41 -53.85
C VAL A 15 11.24 11.28 -53.12
N LEU A 16 12.43 11.57 -52.60
CA LEU A 16 13.02 10.79 -51.53
C LEU A 16 12.02 10.88 -50.38
N ALA A 17 11.22 9.83 -50.21
CA ALA A 17 10.56 9.57 -48.95
C ALA A 17 11.67 9.59 -47.90
N GLY A 18 11.80 10.70 -47.17
CA GLY A 18 12.64 10.77 -46.00
C GLY A 18 12.26 9.58 -45.14
N ALA A 19 13.27 8.80 -44.74
CA ALA A 19 13.07 7.73 -43.78
C ALA A 19 12.19 8.29 -42.65
N PRO A 20 11.11 7.59 -42.26
CA PRO A 20 10.24 8.09 -41.20
C PRO A 20 11.12 8.44 -39.99
N PRO A 21 10.87 9.57 -39.32
CA PRO A 21 11.63 9.93 -38.12
C PRO A 21 11.55 8.73 -37.19
N ALA A 22 12.70 8.34 -36.60
CA ALA A 22 12.77 7.23 -35.66
C ALA A 22 11.56 7.31 -34.71
N SER A 23 10.62 6.38 -34.87
CA SER A 23 9.36 6.39 -34.12
C SER A 23 9.72 6.58 -32.66
N ALA A 24 9.14 7.61 -32.04
CA ALA A 24 9.33 7.86 -30.63
C ALA A 24 8.90 6.59 -29.90
N ARG A 25 9.87 5.77 -29.47
CA ARG A 25 9.61 4.41 -29.01
C ARG A 25 8.64 4.45 -27.83
N CYS A 26 7.63 3.60 -27.83
CA CYS A 26 6.74 3.48 -26.68
C CYS A 26 7.53 3.19 -25.39
N ARG A 27 7.42 4.07 -24.39
CA ARG A 27 8.09 3.93 -23.09
C ARG A 27 7.08 3.63 -22.01
N LEU A 28 7.42 2.66 -21.16
CA LEU A 28 6.70 2.40 -19.93
C LEU A 28 7.29 3.19 -18.75
N LYS A 29 6.41 3.88 -18.02
CA LYS A 29 6.64 4.38 -16.66
C LYS A 29 5.63 3.73 -15.72
N VAL A 30 6.06 3.41 -14.50
CA VAL A 30 5.12 2.92 -13.47
C VAL A 30 4.73 4.10 -12.60
N GLN A 31 3.44 4.35 -12.44
CA GLN A 31 2.89 5.36 -11.56
C GLN A 31 2.30 4.69 -10.31
N LEU A 32 2.62 5.21 -9.13
CA LEU A 32 2.06 4.77 -7.85
C LEU A 32 0.84 5.62 -7.47
N ALA A 33 0.02 5.10 -6.57
CA ALA A 33 -0.93 5.91 -5.82
C ALA A 33 -0.21 7.14 -5.21
N GLY A 34 -0.84 8.31 -5.29
CA GLY A 34 -0.20 9.59 -4.94
C GLY A 34 0.55 10.27 -6.09
N GLY A 35 0.55 9.70 -7.30
CA GLY A 35 1.02 10.36 -8.52
C GLY A 35 2.53 10.31 -8.76
N SER A 36 3.29 9.73 -7.84
CA SER A 36 4.73 9.50 -8.03
C SER A 36 4.96 8.47 -9.14
N SER A 37 5.87 8.76 -10.07
CA SER A 37 6.22 7.81 -11.14
C SER A 37 7.70 7.45 -11.10
N PHE A 38 8.01 6.22 -11.52
CA PHE A 38 9.38 5.72 -11.54
C PHE A 38 9.65 4.86 -12.79
N THR A 39 10.95 4.78 -13.14
CA THR A 39 11.43 4.05 -14.33
C THR A 39 12.34 2.87 -14.00
N ARG A 40 12.75 2.72 -12.72
CA ARG A 40 13.67 1.67 -12.29
C ARG A 40 13.23 0.97 -11.01
N GLN A 41 12.96 1.74 -9.95
CA GLN A 41 12.54 1.16 -8.67
C GLN A 41 11.63 2.10 -7.88
N ALA A 42 10.73 1.51 -7.11
CA ALA A 42 10.02 2.14 -6.02
C ALA A 42 10.46 1.51 -4.69
N ARG A 43 10.50 2.32 -3.63
CA ARG A 43 10.83 1.88 -2.28
C ARG A 43 9.68 2.29 -1.37
N CYS A 44 9.26 1.36 -0.53
CA CYS A 44 8.29 1.61 0.51
C CYS A 44 8.81 1.07 1.84
N VAL A 45 8.39 1.70 2.92
CA VAL A 45 8.54 1.16 4.26
C VAL A 45 7.21 0.50 4.63
N ASP A 46 7.28 -0.73 5.12
CA ASP A 46 6.13 -1.49 5.62
C ASP A 46 5.35 -0.62 6.63
N GLY A 47 4.04 -0.46 6.39
CA GLY A 47 3.15 0.40 7.17
C GLY A 47 3.17 1.90 6.84
N ASP A 48 3.87 2.33 5.78
CA ASP A 48 3.87 3.74 5.34
C ASP A 48 2.65 4.04 4.46
N PRO A 49 1.67 4.84 4.92
CA PRO A 49 0.44 5.12 4.17
C PRO A 49 0.66 5.85 2.84
N ALA A 50 1.86 6.40 2.61
CA ALA A 50 2.18 7.05 1.34
C ALA A 50 2.41 6.04 0.19
N CYS A 51 2.75 4.79 0.49
CA CYS A 51 3.12 3.79 -0.50
C CYS A 51 2.64 2.37 -0.22
N ASP A 52 2.15 2.13 1.00
CA ASP A 52 1.62 0.88 1.47
C ASP A 52 0.11 1.01 1.71
N SER A 53 -0.65 0.40 0.81
CA SER A 53 -2.08 0.69 0.64
C SER A 53 -2.93 0.19 1.80
N ASP A 54 -2.46 -0.81 2.52
CA ASP A 54 -3.13 -1.31 3.71
C ASP A 54 -2.59 -0.68 5.01
N SER A 55 -1.43 -0.01 4.92
CA SER A 55 -0.74 0.67 6.01
C SER A 55 -0.50 -0.21 7.25
N LYS A 56 -0.45 -1.53 7.08
CA LYS A 56 -0.19 -2.48 8.17
C LYS A 56 1.30 -2.78 8.28
N LEU A 57 1.73 -3.17 9.48
CA LEU A 57 3.08 -3.71 9.69
C LEU A 57 3.04 -5.24 9.59
N ASP A 58 2.53 -5.74 8.48
CA ASP A 58 2.32 -7.18 8.25
C ASP A 58 3.46 -7.86 7.48
N THR A 59 4.56 -7.12 7.27
CA THR A 59 5.77 -7.54 6.56
C THR A 59 5.60 -7.64 5.02
N THR A 60 4.52 -7.08 4.49
CA THR A 60 4.21 -6.99 3.06
C THR A 60 3.81 -5.56 2.71
N CYS A 61 4.52 -4.94 1.77
CA CYS A 61 4.08 -3.65 1.24
C CYS A 61 3.14 -3.86 0.04
N ASP A 62 1.94 -3.32 0.11
CA ASP A 62 0.94 -3.33 -0.96
C ASP A 62 1.01 -2.04 -1.78
N PHE A 63 1.69 -2.08 -2.92
CA PHE A 63 1.78 -0.93 -3.83
C PHE A 63 0.57 -0.89 -4.76
N GLN A 64 -0.17 0.21 -4.79
CA GLN A 64 -1.12 0.49 -5.87
C GLN A 64 -0.39 1.11 -7.06
N ALA A 65 -0.29 0.38 -8.18
CA ALA A 65 0.49 0.77 -9.33
C ALA A 65 -0.31 0.75 -10.64
N SER A 66 -0.12 1.77 -11.46
CA SER A 66 -0.61 1.89 -12.85
C SER A 66 0.57 1.87 -13.83
N LEU A 67 0.36 1.25 -14.98
CA LEU A 67 1.35 1.21 -16.07
C LEU A 67 1.02 2.30 -17.07
N CYS A 68 1.93 3.25 -17.27
CA CYS A 68 1.74 4.39 -18.16
C CYS A 68 2.63 4.27 -19.41
N PHE A 69 2.01 4.24 -20.58
CA PHE A 69 2.64 4.05 -21.88
C PHE A 69 2.55 5.33 -22.70
N SER A 70 3.71 5.89 -23.04
CA SER A 70 3.78 7.10 -23.86
C SER A 70 5.07 7.18 -24.65
N THR A 71 5.05 7.91 -25.76
CA THR A 71 6.24 8.11 -26.60
C THR A 71 7.09 9.31 -26.12
N ASP A 72 6.44 10.34 -25.59
CA ASP A 72 7.01 11.61 -25.11
C ASP A 72 6.52 12.01 -23.70
N GLY A 73 5.65 11.22 -23.08
CA GLY A 73 5.01 11.52 -21.80
C GLY A 73 3.57 12.04 -21.89
N VAL A 74 3.10 12.39 -23.09
CA VAL A 74 1.74 12.92 -23.33
C VAL A 74 1.02 12.23 -24.49
N THR A 75 1.77 11.67 -25.44
CA THR A 75 1.26 10.98 -26.61
C THR A 75 1.15 9.48 -26.32
N ALA A 76 -0.05 8.93 -26.48
CA ALA A 76 -0.34 7.50 -26.31
C ALA A 76 0.43 6.66 -27.34
N CYS A 77 0.82 5.44 -26.94
CA CYS A 77 1.45 4.50 -27.85
C CYS A 77 0.43 3.90 -28.83
N ASP A 78 0.89 3.49 -30.01
CA ASP A 78 0.05 2.76 -30.95
C ASP A 78 -0.23 1.32 -30.49
N GLN A 79 -1.27 0.72 -31.05
CA GLN A 79 -1.74 -0.62 -30.69
C GLN A 79 -0.76 -1.73 -31.08
N GLY A 80 0.07 -1.53 -32.11
CA GLY A 80 1.10 -2.50 -32.50
C GLY A 80 2.23 -2.58 -31.48
N ASP A 81 2.70 -1.42 -31.03
CA ASP A 81 3.69 -1.30 -29.96
C ASP A 81 3.19 -1.87 -28.63
N LEU A 82 1.93 -1.59 -28.26
CA LEU A 82 1.32 -2.10 -27.02
C LEU A 82 1.07 -3.61 -27.07
N GLY A 83 0.61 -4.14 -28.20
CA GLY A 83 0.31 -5.57 -28.38
C GLY A 83 1.53 -6.47 -28.19
N GLY A 84 2.72 -5.98 -28.53
CA GLY A 84 3.99 -6.70 -28.36
C GLY A 84 4.55 -6.71 -26.92
N MET A 85 3.92 -6.02 -25.96
CA MET A 85 4.40 -5.93 -24.59
C MET A 85 3.82 -7.01 -23.69
N SER A 86 4.60 -7.57 -22.77
CA SER A 86 4.09 -8.52 -21.78
C SER A 86 4.85 -8.42 -20.47
N ILE A 87 4.20 -8.78 -19.36
CA ILE A 87 4.84 -8.90 -18.04
C ILE A 87 5.15 -10.37 -17.80
N ALA A 88 6.42 -10.68 -17.49
CA ALA A 88 6.79 -12.02 -17.08
C ALA A 88 6.12 -12.35 -15.73
N SER A 89 5.49 -13.52 -15.65
CA SER A 89 4.83 -13.98 -14.42
C SER A 89 5.79 -14.01 -13.25
N ALA A 90 5.40 -13.36 -12.15
CA ALA A 90 6.07 -13.47 -10.87
C ALA A 90 5.04 -13.32 -9.73
N PRO A 91 5.31 -13.89 -8.54
CA PRO A 91 4.48 -13.67 -7.36
C PRO A 91 4.28 -12.17 -7.09
N GLY A 92 3.05 -11.78 -6.76
CA GLY A 92 2.68 -10.38 -6.49
C GLY A 92 2.43 -9.52 -7.75
N LEU A 93 2.62 -10.03 -8.98
CA LEU A 93 2.40 -9.27 -10.22
C LEU A 93 1.14 -9.66 -11.00
N GLY A 94 0.30 -10.55 -10.46
CA GLY A 94 -0.91 -11.03 -11.13
C GLY A 94 -1.87 -9.89 -11.50
N GLY A 95 -2.07 -8.94 -10.59
CA GLY A 95 -2.91 -7.76 -10.83
C GLY A 95 -2.41 -6.90 -11.98
N LEU A 96 -1.10 -6.59 -12.01
CA LEU A 96 -0.50 -5.80 -13.09
C LEU A 96 -0.57 -6.50 -14.46
N SER A 97 -0.42 -7.83 -14.48
CA SER A 97 -0.53 -8.60 -15.71
C SER A 97 -1.95 -8.55 -16.27
N ASN A 98 -2.96 -8.67 -15.40
CA ASN A 98 -4.36 -8.60 -15.80
C ASN A 98 -4.77 -7.22 -16.33
N VAL A 99 -4.39 -6.14 -15.64
CA VAL A 99 -4.74 -4.77 -16.10
C VAL A 99 -4.01 -4.39 -17.38
N LEU A 100 -2.82 -4.96 -17.65
CA LEU A 100 -2.13 -4.76 -18.93
C LEU A 100 -2.89 -5.43 -20.08
N GLU A 101 -3.31 -6.68 -19.93
CA GLU A 101 -4.07 -7.38 -20.98
C GLU A 101 -5.42 -6.72 -21.24
N GLN A 102 -6.11 -6.26 -20.18
CA GLN A 102 -7.33 -5.46 -20.32
C GLN A 102 -7.05 -4.16 -21.07
N PHE A 103 -5.97 -3.45 -20.71
CA PHE A 103 -5.61 -2.19 -21.33
C PHE A 103 -5.31 -2.32 -22.83
N LYS A 104 -4.63 -3.40 -23.25
CA LYS A 104 -4.42 -3.66 -24.69
C LYS A 104 -5.74 -3.76 -25.46
N ALA A 105 -6.76 -4.36 -24.86
CA ALA A 105 -8.07 -4.50 -25.49
C ALA A 105 -8.88 -3.19 -25.49
N THR A 106 -8.68 -2.31 -24.51
CA THR A 106 -9.54 -1.14 -24.28
C THR A 106 -8.85 0.21 -24.49
N ALA A 107 -7.55 0.25 -24.83
CA ALA A 107 -6.81 1.49 -24.96
C ALA A 107 -7.33 2.36 -26.12
N THR A 108 -7.80 3.55 -25.78
CA THR A 108 -8.24 4.58 -26.73
C THR A 108 -7.16 5.64 -26.96
N PRO A 109 -7.18 6.35 -28.09
CA PRO A 109 -6.31 7.51 -28.30
C PRO A 109 -6.54 8.55 -27.18
N GLY A 110 -5.56 8.70 -26.29
CA GLY A 110 -5.63 9.62 -25.14
C GLY A 110 -5.57 8.94 -23.76
N THR A 111 -5.77 7.62 -23.68
CA THR A 111 -5.59 6.90 -22.41
C THR A 111 -4.13 6.47 -22.27
N LEU A 112 -3.40 7.10 -21.33
CA LEU A 112 -1.96 6.84 -21.15
C LEU A 112 -1.67 5.75 -20.13
N CYS A 113 -2.54 5.55 -19.13
CA CYS A 113 -2.27 4.66 -18.00
C CYS A 113 -3.36 3.62 -17.81
N THR A 114 -2.96 2.43 -17.34
CA THR A 114 -3.90 1.40 -16.89
C THR A 114 -4.64 1.81 -15.62
N ALA A 115 -5.74 1.10 -15.30
CA ALA A 115 -6.25 1.06 -13.94
C ALA A 115 -5.14 0.63 -12.96
N ALA A 116 -5.23 1.11 -11.72
CA ALA A 116 -4.28 0.73 -10.67
C ALA A 116 -4.54 -0.72 -10.26
N ALA A 117 -3.46 -1.48 -10.06
CA ALA A 117 -3.49 -2.82 -9.50
C ALA A 117 -2.51 -2.94 -8.34
N THR A 118 -2.83 -3.84 -7.41
CA THR A 118 -1.99 -4.10 -6.24
C THR A 118 -0.79 -4.95 -6.61
N VAL A 119 0.38 -4.53 -6.13
CA VAL A 119 1.63 -5.30 -6.16
C VAL A 119 2.06 -5.58 -4.74
N ALA A 120 1.80 -6.82 -4.28
CA ALA A 120 2.20 -7.28 -2.96
C ALA A 120 3.70 -7.64 -2.95
N VAL A 121 4.46 -7.00 -2.06
CA VAL A 121 5.91 -7.19 -1.94
C VAL A 121 6.27 -7.73 -0.55
N PRO A 122 6.26 -9.06 -0.37
CA PRO A 122 6.59 -9.64 0.92
C PRO A 122 8.09 -9.50 1.23
N THR A 123 8.40 -9.18 2.48
CA THR A 123 9.78 -9.17 2.98
C THR A 123 10.28 -10.58 3.34
N ASN A 124 9.38 -11.56 3.50
CA ASN A 124 9.68 -12.94 3.87
C ASN A 124 10.58 -13.04 5.12
N GLY A 125 10.28 -12.21 6.13
CA GLY A 125 11.03 -12.14 7.39
C GLY A 125 12.43 -11.52 7.27
N LYS A 126 12.80 -10.96 6.11
CA LYS A 126 14.08 -10.24 5.90
C LYS A 126 13.89 -8.75 6.12
N LYS A 127 14.99 -8.02 6.31
CA LYS A 127 14.98 -6.54 6.45
C LYS A 127 14.40 -5.80 5.23
N LYS A 128 14.34 -6.49 4.08
CA LYS A 128 13.77 -5.97 2.84
C LYS A 128 13.27 -7.11 1.96
N GLY A 129 12.16 -6.88 1.28
CA GLY A 129 11.60 -7.69 0.20
C GLY A 129 11.80 -7.01 -1.14
N GLN A 130 11.77 -7.79 -2.22
CA GLN A 130 11.83 -7.24 -3.56
C GLN A 130 11.08 -8.12 -4.55
N VAL A 131 10.18 -7.48 -5.31
CA VAL A 131 9.55 -8.07 -6.50
C VAL A 131 10.08 -7.32 -7.71
N VAL A 132 10.48 -8.07 -8.74
CA VAL A 132 11.01 -7.50 -9.99
C VAL A 132 10.04 -7.79 -11.11
N MET A 133 9.40 -6.75 -11.64
CA MET A 133 8.61 -6.80 -12.85
C MET A 133 9.53 -6.72 -14.06
N LYS A 134 9.54 -7.77 -14.86
CA LYS A 134 10.23 -7.80 -16.16
C LYS A 134 9.20 -7.61 -17.25
N VAL A 135 9.38 -6.59 -18.07
CA VAL A 135 8.54 -6.31 -19.22
C VAL A 135 9.30 -6.72 -20.47
N LEU A 136 8.70 -7.61 -21.26
CA LEU A 136 9.20 -8.02 -22.57
C LEU A 136 8.54 -7.15 -23.62
N ALA A 137 9.32 -6.60 -24.55
CA ALA A 137 8.83 -5.77 -25.66
C ALA A 137 9.70 -6.03 -26.90
N ALA A 138 9.16 -5.74 -28.08
CA ALA A 138 9.83 -5.96 -29.37
C ALA A 138 11.20 -5.26 -29.48
N HIS A 139 11.38 -4.14 -28.77
CA HIS A 139 12.58 -3.30 -28.85
C HIS A 139 13.48 -3.32 -27.61
N GLY A 140 13.34 -4.36 -26.78
CA GLY A 140 14.19 -4.60 -25.61
C GLY A 140 13.42 -4.59 -24.30
N GLY A 141 13.79 -5.51 -23.40
CA GLY A 141 13.10 -5.66 -22.12
C GLY A 141 13.43 -4.58 -21.10
N GLN A 142 12.44 -4.21 -20.28
CA GLN A 142 12.59 -3.26 -19.17
C GLN A 142 12.41 -3.99 -17.83
N ARG A 143 13.03 -3.46 -16.77
CA ARG A 143 12.98 -4.04 -15.43
C ARG A 143 12.62 -2.97 -14.40
N PHE A 144 11.62 -3.26 -13.60
CA PHE A 144 11.12 -2.40 -12.54
C PHE A 144 11.16 -3.18 -11.23
N ALA A 145 11.68 -2.56 -10.17
CA ALA A 145 11.79 -3.18 -8.86
C ALA A 145 10.87 -2.48 -7.85
N PHE A 146 10.01 -3.25 -7.20
CA PHE A 146 9.30 -2.81 -6.02
C PHE A 146 10.05 -3.35 -4.81
N VAL A 147 10.43 -2.46 -3.89
CA VAL A 147 11.25 -2.80 -2.73
C VAL A 147 10.49 -2.43 -1.47
N CYS A 148 10.10 -3.43 -0.69
CA CYS A 148 9.55 -3.25 0.64
C CYS A 148 10.70 -3.27 1.66
N GLN A 149 10.73 -2.33 2.58
CA GLN A 149 11.70 -2.27 3.67
C GLN A 149 10.97 -2.33 4.99
N LEU A 150 11.46 -3.15 5.92
CA LEU A 150 10.97 -3.06 7.29
C LEU A 150 11.44 -1.71 7.90
N PRO A 151 10.63 -1.05 8.73
CA PRO A 151 10.99 0.21 9.37
C PRO A 151 12.30 0.10 10.16
N LYS A 152 13.22 1.05 9.93
CA LYS A 152 14.53 1.09 10.60
C LYS A 152 14.40 1.75 11.98
N GLY A 153 14.11 0.99 13.02
CA GLY A 153 14.07 1.56 14.37
C GLY A 153 13.33 0.72 15.40
N LYS A 154 14.12 -0.12 16.08
CA LYS A 154 13.89 -0.88 17.33
C LYS A 154 12.80 -1.97 17.39
N LYS A 155 13.39 -3.17 17.53
CA LYS A 155 12.84 -4.51 17.78
C LYS A 155 12.21 -5.15 16.55
N LYS A 156 13.00 -6.05 15.94
CA LYS A 156 12.50 -7.35 15.47
C LYS A 156 11.33 -7.73 16.40
N PRO A 157 10.15 -8.15 15.90
CA PRO A 157 9.11 -8.65 16.81
C PRO A 157 9.82 -9.56 17.80
N PRO A 158 9.67 -9.33 19.12
CA PRO A 158 10.37 -10.15 20.09
C PRO A 158 10.14 -11.59 19.68
N LYS A 159 11.12 -12.47 19.89
CA LYS A 159 10.78 -13.89 19.96
C LYS A 159 9.77 -13.98 21.12
N GLY A 160 8.48 -13.95 20.78
CA GLY A 160 7.35 -13.81 21.67
C GLY A 160 7.14 -12.44 22.33
N ALA A 161 6.40 -11.53 21.68
CA ALA A 161 5.80 -10.41 22.42
C ALA A 161 4.78 -10.96 23.42
N THR A 162 4.57 -10.29 24.55
CA THR A 162 3.60 -10.74 25.56
C THR A 162 2.69 -9.60 25.97
N PHE A 163 1.45 -9.91 26.35
CA PHE A 163 0.49 -8.89 26.79
C PHE A 163 1.09 -8.06 27.93
N ALA A 164 1.63 -8.73 28.96
CA ALA A 164 2.22 -8.08 30.12
C ALA A 164 3.36 -7.10 29.78
N LYS A 165 4.30 -7.48 28.90
CA LYS A 165 5.50 -6.63 28.65
C LYS A 165 5.31 -5.62 27.54
N ASP A 166 4.57 -5.98 26.49
CA ASP A 166 4.53 -5.22 25.24
C ASP A 166 3.27 -4.40 25.09
N ILE A 167 2.17 -4.80 25.74
CA ILE A 167 0.90 -4.06 25.73
C ILE A 167 0.70 -3.35 27.07
N GLN A 168 0.61 -4.10 28.16
CA GLN A 168 0.34 -3.55 29.48
C GLN A 168 1.39 -2.50 29.88
N LYS A 169 2.66 -2.89 29.99
CA LYS A 169 3.72 -1.99 30.49
C LYS A 169 4.09 -0.86 29.54
N LYS A 170 4.02 -1.08 28.23
CA LYS A 170 4.53 -0.12 27.23
C LYS A 170 3.46 0.77 26.62
N ILE A 171 2.21 0.32 26.58
CA ILE A 171 1.10 1.03 25.95
C ILE A 171 0.09 1.45 27.01
N PHE A 172 -0.51 0.50 27.73
CA PHE A 172 -1.58 0.84 28.67
C PHE A 172 -1.08 1.64 29.87
N ASP A 173 -0.06 1.18 30.58
CA ASP A 173 0.50 1.87 31.76
C ASP A 173 1.06 3.25 31.40
N SER A 174 1.54 3.44 30.17
CA SER A 174 2.19 4.68 29.73
C SER A 174 1.22 5.73 29.19
N THR A 175 0.07 5.31 28.64
CA THR A 175 -0.84 6.22 27.92
C THR A 175 -2.31 6.10 28.29
N CYS A 176 -2.78 4.93 28.75
CA CYS A 176 -4.21 4.67 28.94
C CYS A 176 -4.62 4.58 30.41
N ALA A 177 -3.89 3.79 31.20
CA ALA A 177 -4.19 3.44 32.59
C ALA A 177 -3.82 4.56 33.58
N THR A 178 -4.08 5.81 33.19
CA THR A 178 -3.89 6.97 34.06
C THR A 178 -5.06 7.08 35.03
N ALA A 179 -4.80 7.66 36.21
CA ALA A 179 -5.80 7.79 37.29
C ALA A 179 -7.08 8.54 36.89
N PHE A 180 -7.09 9.25 35.76
CA PHE A 180 -8.21 10.05 35.28
C PHE A 180 -8.93 9.46 34.06
N CYS A 181 -8.32 8.51 33.34
CA CYS A 181 -8.87 7.97 32.09
C CYS A 181 -9.35 6.53 32.25
N HIS A 182 -8.42 5.58 32.42
CA HIS A 182 -8.73 4.15 32.51
C HIS A 182 -7.93 3.47 33.62
N GLY A 183 -7.78 4.15 34.76
CA GLY A 183 -7.10 3.61 35.94
C GLY A 183 -8.08 3.30 37.07
N THR A 184 -7.55 2.74 38.16
CA THR A 184 -8.31 2.28 39.34
C THR A 184 -9.17 3.35 40.02
N GLY A 185 -8.83 4.64 39.86
CA GLY A 185 -9.54 5.78 40.47
C GLY A 185 -10.59 6.46 39.57
N ALA A 186 -10.54 6.23 38.26
CA ALA A 186 -11.50 6.77 37.29
C ALA A 186 -11.51 5.90 36.03
N ALA A 187 -12.45 4.95 35.99
CA ALA A 187 -12.68 4.07 34.85
C ALA A 187 -13.64 4.75 33.87
N SER A 188 -13.14 5.61 32.99
CA SER A 188 -13.95 6.19 31.90
C SER A 188 -14.58 5.06 31.09
N GLY A 189 -15.88 5.14 30.86
CA GLY A 189 -16.64 4.07 30.22
C GLY A 189 -16.68 2.75 31.01
N GLY A 190 -16.40 2.77 32.33
CA GLY A 190 -16.35 1.58 33.17
C GLY A 190 -15.25 0.60 32.74
N LEU A 191 -14.12 1.11 32.25
CA LEU A 191 -12.98 0.31 31.82
C LEU A 191 -11.74 0.69 32.64
N ASP A 192 -11.22 -0.29 33.38
CA ASP A 192 -9.94 -0.23 34.07
C ASP A 192 -8.89 -1.02 33.28
N LEU A 193 -7.84 -0.32 32.85
CA LEU A 193 -6.70 -0.85 32.11
C LEU A 193 -5.45 -0.95 33.00
N SER A 194 -5.58 -0.84 34.31
CA SER A 194 -4.46 -1.02 35.23
C SER A 194 -3.91 -2.44 35.19
N ASP A 195 -2.63 -2.56 35.52
CA ASP A 195 -1.91 -3.82 35.56
C ASP A 195 -2.61 -4.83 36.49
N GLY A 196 -2.87 -6.03 35.97
CA GLY A 196 -3.64 -7.08 36.66
C GLY A 196 -5.16 -7.04 36.43
N ALA A 197 -5.73 -5.93 35.94
CA ALA A 197 -7.16 -5.81 35.64
C ALA A 197 -7.46 -5.80 34.13
N ALA A 198 -6.56 -5.19 33.33
CA ALA A 198 -6.82 -4.88 31.93
C ALA A 198 -7.24 -6.08 31.07
N TYR A 199 -6.55 -7.22 31.19
CA TYR A 199 -6.80 -8.38 30.32
C TYR A 199 -8.24 -8.89 30.49
N ALA A 200 -8.64 -9.16 31.73
CA ALA A 200 -9.98 -9.65 32.08
C ALA A 200 -11.09 -8.64 31.74
N ASN A 201 -10.76 -7.35 31.70
CA ASN A 201 -11.69 -6.28 31.31
C ASN A 201 -11.81 -6.08 29.79
N LEU A 202 -10.91 -6.67 28.99
CA LEU A 202 -10.84 -6.46 27.55
C LEU A 202 -11.29 -7.69 26.75
N VAL A 203 -10.65 -8.83 27.01
CA VAL A 203 -10.74 -9.99 26.12
C VAL A 203 -12.05 -10.73 26.32
N GLY A 204 -12.86 -10.83 25.26
CA GLY A 204 -14.17 -11.49 25.35
C GLY A 204 -15.27 -10.63 25.98
N VAL A 205 -14.96 -9.40 26.41
CA VAL A 205 -15.89 -8.54 27.16
C VAL A 205 -16.63 -7.62 26.21
N LEU A 206 -17.96 -7.58 26.30
CA LEU A 206 -18.77 -6.64 25.50
C LEU A 206 -18.43 -5.18 25.80
N ALA A 207 -18.48 -4.35 24.76
CA ALA A 207 -18.37 -2.91 24.92
C ALA A 207 -19.50 -2.36 25.82
N THR A 208 -19.20 -1.35 26.63
CA THR A 208 -20.17 -0.69 27.52
C THR A 208 -20.86 0.49 26.85
N ASN A 209 -20.33 1.00 25.74
CA ASN A 209 -21.03 1.99 24.92
C ASN A 209 -22.28 1.36 24.31
N GLU A 210 -23.44 2.02 24.44
CA GLU A 210 -24.72 1.43 24.04
C GLU A 210 -24.82 1.10 22.55
N ALA A 211 -24.26 1.93 21.65
CA ALA A 211 -24.29 1.67 20.21
C ALA A 211 -23.41 0.45 19.86
N ALA A 212 -22.18 0.42 20.37
CA ALA A 212 -21.27 -0.70 20.16
C ALA A 212 -21.80 -2.00 20.79
N LYS A 213 -22.44 -1.91 21.96
CA LYS A 213 -23.10 -3.03 22.64
C LYS A 213 -24.29 -3.55 21.85
N ALA A 214 -25.11 -2.67 21.28
CA ALA A 214 -26.21 -3.06 20.41
C ALA A 214 -25.74 -3.74 19.11
N ALA A 215 -24.54 -3.37 18.64
CA ALA A 215 -23.84 -4.05 17.53
C ALA A 215 -23.09 -5.33 17.97
N ASN A 216 -23.21 -5.75 19.23
CA ASN A 216 -22.56 -6.93 19.81
C ASN A 216 -21.02 -6.91 19.72
N LEU A 217 -20.42 -5.71 19.70
CA LEU A 217 -18.97 -5.55 19.66
C LEU A 217 -18.34 -5.88 21.01
N GLN A 218 -17.24 -6.65 20.95
CA GLN A 218 -16.38 -6.89 22.11
C GLN A 218 -15.27 -5.84 22.16
N ARG A 219 -14.85 -5.48 23.36
CA ARG A 219 -13.68 -4.62 23.60
C ARG A 219 -12.46 -5.17 22.87
N VAL A 220 -12.21 -6.47 23.03
CA VAL A 220 -11.28 -7.26 22.22
C VAL A 220 -11.96 -8.56 21.83
N LEU A 221 -12.11 -8.78 20.52
CA LEU A 221 -12.58 -10.03 19.93
C LEU A 221 -11.37 -10.87 19.49
N PRO A 222 -11.05 -11.99 20.17
CA PRO A 222 -9.91 -12.82 19.81
C PRO A 222 -9.95 -13.28 18.34
N ASN A 223 -8.79 -13.26 17.67
CA ASN A 223 -8.59 -13.62 16.27
C ASN A 223 -9.23 -12.65 15.24
N ASP A 224 -9.96 -11.63 15.69
CA ASP A 224 -10.59 -10.66 14.79
C ASP A 224 -10.26 -9.22 15.20
N PRO A 225 -9.16 -8.66 14.65
CA PRO A 225 -8.80 -7.27 14.86
C PRO A 225 -9.80 -6.27 14.25
N ALA A 226 -10.50 -6.63 13.17
CA ALA A 226 -11.38 -5.70 12.47
C ALA A 226 -12.63 -5.38 13.30
N ASP A 227 -13.18 -6.40 13.98
CA ASP A 227 -14.38 -6.28 14.82
C ASP A 227 -14.05 -6.07 16.31
N SER A 228 -12.79 -5.77 16.63
CA SER A 228 -12.36 -5.44 17.99
C SER A 228 -12.53 -3.95 18.30
N PHE A 229 -13.44 -3.62 19.21
CA PHE A 229 -13.79 -2.22 19.53
C PHE A 229 -12.60 -1.37 20.00
N LEU A 230 -11.62 -1.98 20.67
CA LEU A 230 -10.37 -1.32 21.04
C LEU A 230 -9.63 -0.75 19.82
N LEU A 231 -9.54 -1.49 18.70
CA LEU A 231 -8.86 -1.00 17.49
C LEU A 231 -9.69 0.05 16.76
N LEU A 232 -11.02 -0.12 16.69
CA LEU A 232 -11.91 0.90 16.12
C LEU A 232 -11.74 2.24 16.85
N LYS A 233 -11.60 2.20 18.18
CA LYS A 233 -11.29 3.37 19.02
C LYS A 233 -9.93 3.97 18.70
N LEU A 234 -8.89 3.17 18.55
CA LEU A 234 -7.52 3.64 18.32
C LEU A 234 -7.28 4.17 16.90
N GLU A 235 -8.00 3.63 15.91
CA GLU A 235 -7.87 3.97 14.49
C GLU A 235 -8.87 5.05 14.06
N GLY A 236 -9.87 5.33 14.90
CA GLY A 236 -10.88 6.34 14.64
C GLY A 236 -11.90 5.95 13.58
N THR A 237 -12.10 4.65 13.37
CA THR A 237 -13.03 4.06 12.38
C THR A 237 -14.41 3.74 12.98
N LEU A 238 -14.79 4.44 14.05
CA LEU A 238 -16.02 4.26 14.80
C LEU A 238 -17.27 4.60 13.99
N ALA A 239 -18.34 3.83 14.18
CA ALA A 239 -19.67 4.16 13.67
C ALA A 239 -20.36 5.26 14.49
N ALA A 240 -21.46 5.78 13.96
CA ALA A 240 -22.25 6.80 14.64
C ALA A 240 -22.77 6.30 16.01
N GLY A 241 -22.55 7.09 17.06
CA GLY A 241 -22.98 6.77 18.43
C GLY A 241 -21.97 5.93 19.24
N GLU A 242 -20.90 5.44 18.62
CA GLU A 242 -19.88 4.65 19.31
C GLU A 242 -18.88 5.49 20.13
N GLY A 243 -19.06 6.81 20.16
CA GLY A 243 -18.22 7.77 20.86
C GLY A 243 -17.09 8.30 19.98
N VAL A 244 -15.98 8.71 20.59
CA VAL A 244 -14.85 9.36 19.91
C VAL A 244 -13.59 8.48 19.90
N PRO A 245 -12.61 8.75 19.00
CA PRO A 245 -11.34 8.04 18.96
C PRO A 245 -10.52 8.21 20.26
N MET A 246 -9.62 7.27 20.51
CA MET A 246 -8.68 7.28 21.64
C MET A 246 -7.23 7.32 21.13
N PRO A 247 -6.30 7.97 21.85
CA PRO A 247 -6.50 8.71 23.11
C PRO A 247 -7.33 10.00 22.92
N LEU A 248 -8.20 10.31 23.88
CA LEU A 248 -9.06 11.52 23.84
C LEU A 248 -8.24 12.81 23.92
N VAL A 249 -7.15 12.77 24.69
CA VAL A 249 -6.24 13.90 24.91
C VAL A 249 -4.85 13.48 24.43
N GLY A 250 -4.20 14.37 23.69
CA GLY A 250 -2.93 14.10 23.04
C GLY A 250 -3.08 13.74 21.56
N GLY A 251 -1.97 13.31 20.95
CA GLY A 251 -1.99 12.78 19.59
C GLY A 251 -2.35 11.30 19.55
N PRO A 252 -2.66 10.75 18.35
CA PRO A 252 -2.83 9.32 18.16
C PRO A 252 -1.63 8.52 18.66
N LEU A 253 -1.87 7.26 19.08
CA LEU A 253 -0.77 6.36 19.40
C LEU A 253 0.13 6.16 18.16
N PRO A 254 1.43 5.92 18.34
CA PRO A 254 2.30 5.53 17.23
C PRO A 254 1.75 4.29 16.52
N ALA A 255 1.83 4.26 15.19
CA ALA A 255 1.34 3.14 14.38
C ALA A 255 1.91 1.78 14.85
N SER A 256 3.15 1.74 15.34
CA SER A 256 3.77 0.53 15.87
C SER A 256 3.15 0.02 17.18
N ALA A 257 2.58 0.89 18.00
CA ALA A 257 1.85 0.51 19.20
C ALA A 257 0.48 -0.08 18.84
N ILE A 258 -0.23 0.55 17.90
CA ILE A 258 -1.50 0.06 17.36
C ILE A 258 -1.30 -1.31 16.70
N ASP A 259 -0.25 -1.47 15.89
CA ASP A 259 0.11 -2.75 15.29
C ASP A 259 0.43 -3.84 16.33
N THR A 260 1.11 -3.49 17.42
CA THR A 260 1.40 -4.46 18.50
C THR A 260 0.10 -4.99 19.10
N ILE A 261 -0.90 -4.13 19.31
CA ILE A 261 -2.24 -4.54 19.75
C ILE A 261 -2.93 -5.37 18.66
N ARG A 262 -2.87 -4.95 17.40
CA ARG A 262 -3.47 -5.66 16.26
C ARG A 262 -2.95 -7.10 16.14
N ARG A 263 -1.64 -7.29 16.21
CA ARG A 263 -1.03 -8.63 16.15
C ARG A 263 -1.38 -9.50 17.36
N TRP A 264 -1.45 -8.91 18.55
CA TRP A 264 -1.91 -9.64 19.75
C TRP A 264 -3.34 -10.16 19.58
N ILE A 265 -4.25 -9.30 19.11
CA ILE A 265 -5.64 -9.70 18.86
C ILE A 265 -5.71 -10.78 17.77
N ALA A 266 -4.98 -10.60 16.67
CA ALA A 266 -4.92 -11.56 15.57
C ALA A 266 -4.39 -12.94 16.01
N ALA A 267 -3.50 -12.98 17.01
CA ALA A 267 -2.97 -14.21 17.59
C ALA A 267 -3.90 -14.88 18.63
N GLY A 268 -5.16 -14.44 18.73
CA GLY A 268 -6.13 -14.96 19.69
C GLY A 268 -6.05 -14.28 21.06
N ALA A 269 -5.45 -13.09 21.14
CA ALA A 269 -5.31 -12.29 22.36
C ALA A 269 -4.76 -13.09 23.57
N PRO A 270 -3.62 -13.78 23.47
CA PRO A 270 -3.07 -14.56 24.58
C PRO A 270 -2.64 -13.66 25.76
N GLU A 271 -2.95 -14.08 26.99
CA GLU A 271 -2.53 -13.36 28.20
C GLU A 271 -1.04 -13.55 28.50
N THR A 272 -0.60 -14.79 28.53
CA THR A 272 0.75 -15.18 28.97
C THR A 272 1.61 -15.71 27.83
N ALA A 273 0.98 -16.27 26.79
CA ALA A 273 1.69 -16.84 25.67
C ALA A 273 2.27 -15.77 24.75
N PRO A 274 3.40 -16.07 24.11
CA PRO A 274 3.99 -15.21 23.10
C PRO A 274 3.10 -15.05 21.86
N PHE A 275 3.11 -13.87 21.26
CA PHE A 275 2.51 -13.56 19.95
C PHE A 275 3.47 -12.80 19.04
#